data_AF-A0AAD5S9W4-F1
#
_entry.id   AF-A0AAD5S9W4-F1
#
_cell.length_a   1.000
_cell.length_b   1.000
_cell.length_c   1.000
_cell.angle_alpha   90.00
_cell.angle_beta   90.00
_cell.angle_gamma   90.00
#
_symmetry.space_group_name_H-M   'P 1'
#
loop_
_entity.id
_entity.type
_entity.pdbx_description
1 polymer ?
#
loop_
_entity_poly.entity_id
_entity_poly.type
_entity_poly.pdbx_seq_one_letter_code
_entity_poly.pdbx_strand_id
1 'polypeptide(L)'
;MPSLVGDPVAGSTIAFKTLELSADYTPEVSDYKEAQVLAYDALTKRVTLKHLAPPPSKPTPEEMYNEDGEFLGRKFDLPPDDEYVVDDGSGGEIVTVGLGDVLEGKIVV
;
A
#
# COMPACT_ATOMS: atom_id res chain seq x y z
N MET A 1 -10.91 19.20 -0.89
CA MET A 1 -10.94 18.34 0.31
C MET A 1 -10.25 19.07 1.44
N PRO A 2 -10.83 19.09 2.66
CA PRO A 2 -10.16 19.65 3.82
C PRO A 2 -8.89 18.84 4.15
N SER A 3 -7.82 19.54 4.54
CA SER A 3 -6.59 18.91 5.02
C SER A 3 -6.89 18.03 6.24
N LEU A 4 -6.14 16.95 6.41
CA LEU A 4 -6.16 16.17 7.64
C LEU A 4 -5.55 17.05 8.76
N VAL A 5 -6.41 17.66 9.57
CA VAL A 5 -6.01 18.53 10.69
C VAL A 5 -6.43 17.85 11.99
N GLY A 6 -5.43 17.40 12.76
CA GLY A 6 -5.64 16.72 14.04
C GLY A 6 -5.50 15.20 13.96
N ASP A 7 -5.94 14.52 15.01
CA ASP A 7 -5.87 13.06 15.13
C ASP A 7 -6.88 12.38 14.19
N PRO A 8 -6.46 11.39 13.37
CA PRO A 8 -7.36 10.70 12.47
C PRO A 8 -8.42 9.90 13.26
N VAL A 9 -9.69 10.04 12.84
CA VAL A 9 -10.83 9.38 13.50
C VAL A 9 -11.08 8.03 12.86
N ALA A 10 -11.19 6.98 13.68
CA ALA A 10 -11.57 5.65 13.20
C ALA A 10 -12.91 5.66 12.46
N GLY A 11 -12.96 4.99 11.31
CA GLY A 11 -14.10 4.96 10.40
C GLY A 11 -14.07 6.03 9.30
N SER A 12 -13.22 7.06 9.42
CA SER A 12 -13.07 8.08 8.37
C SER A 12 -12.25 7.56 7.18
N THR A 13 -12.55 8.07 5.98
CA THR A 13 -11.76 7.81 4.78
C THR A 13 -10.81 8.98 4.56
N ILE A 14 -9.54 8.67 4.33
CA ILE A 14 -8.50 9.66 4.07
C ILE A 14 -7.80 9.36 2.75
N ALA A 15 -7.41 10.42 2.07
CA ALA A 15 -6.49 10.36 0.94
C ALA A 15 -5.13 10.85 1.42
N PHE A 16 -4.08 10.04 1.24
CA PHE A 16 -2.75 10.37 1.75
C PHE A 16 -1.66 10.12 0.72
N LYS A 17 -0.53 10.82 0.89
CA LYS A 17 0.70 10.64 0.12
C LYS A 17 1.85 10.30 1.04
N THR A 18 2.67 9.36 0.59
CA THR A 18 3.88 8.89 1.27
C THR A 18 5.08 9.01 0.36
N LEU A 19 6.26 8.93 0.97
CA LEU A 19 7.51 8.80 0.22
C LEU A 19 7.71 7.33 -0.13
N GLU A 20 7.83 7.04 -1.42
CA GLU A 20 8.02 5.69 -1.95
C GLU A 20 9.29 5.65 -2.79
N LEU A 21 9.92 4.48 -2.85
CA LEU A 21 11.09 4.29 -3.70
C LEU A 21 10.63 3.71 -5.04
N SER A 22 11.02 4.38 -6.12
CA SER A 22 10.90 3.84 -7.47
C SER A 22 11.89 2.67 -7.70
N ALA A 23 11.78 2.00 -8.84
CA ALA A 23 12.67 0.89 -9.21
C ALA A 23 14.16 1.30 -9.25
N ASP A 24 14.44 2.58 -9.50
CA ASP A 24 15.78 3.17 -9.51
C ASP A 24 16.24 3.63 -8.12
N TYR A 25 15.55 3.20 -7.05
CA TYR A 25 15.81 3.63 -5.67
C TYR A 25 15.76 5.15 -5.48
N THR A 26 14.97 5.83 -6.30
CA THR A 26 14.77 7.28 -6.20
C THR A 26 13.56 7.55 -5.30
N PRO A 27 13.69 8.41 -4.27
CA PRO A 27 12.59 8.79 -3.40
C PRO A 27 11.61 9.68 -4.16
N GLU A 28 10.38 9.21 -4.35
CA GLU A 28 9.31 9.92 -5.04
C GLU A 28 8.08 10.05 -4.14
N VAL A 29 7.30 11.11 -4.38
CA VAL A 29 6.02 11.29 -3.69
C VAL A 29 4.99 10.42 -4.37
N SER A 30 4.34 9.55 -3.60
CA SER A 30 3.28 8.70 -4.11
C SER A 30 2.09 9.52 -4.63
N ASP A 31 1.28 8.90 -5.50
CA ASP A 31 -0.08 9.37 -5.75
C ASP A 31 -0.93 9.28 -4.49
N TYR A 32 -2.09 9.94 -4.50
CA TYR A 32 -3.04 9.85 -3.39
C TYR A 32 -3.56 8.42 -3.28
N LYS A 33 -3.31 7.80 -2.14
CA LYS A 33 -3.88 6.52 -1.75
C LYS A 33 -5.09 6.77 -0.87
N GLU A 34 -6.21 6.15 -1.21
CA GLU A 34 -7.43 6.22 -0.41
C GLU A 34 -7.48 5.04 0.55
N ALA A 35 -7.66 5.35 1.83
CA ALA A 35 -7.76 4.34 2.87
C ALA A 35 -8.72 4.73 3.97
N GLN A 36 -9.36 3.73 4.55
CA GLN A 36 -10.21 3.88 5.73
C GLN A 36 -9.37 3.74 7.00
N VAL A 37 -9.52 4.67 7.92
CA VAL A 37 -8.90 4.60 9.25
C VAL A 37 -9.57 3.51 10.07
N LEU A 38 -8.82 2.50 10.47
CA LEU A 38 -9.28 1.44 11.38
C LEU A 38 -9.03 1.80 12.84
N ALA A 39 -7.84 2.32 13.13
CA ALA A 39 -7.42 2.67 14.48
C ALA A 39 -6.35 3.76 14.46
N TYR A 40 -6.27 4.52 15.54
CA TYR A 40 -5.24 5.53 15.75
C TYR A 40 -4.66 5.41 17.17
N ASP A 41 -3.34 5.33 17.26
CA ASP A 41 -2.58 5.38 18.50
C ASP A 41 -1.93 6.76 18.65
N ALA A 42 -2.49 7.56 19.58
CA ALA A 42 -2.00 8.90 19.88
C ALA A 42 -0.62 8.92 20.58
N LEU A 43 -0.22 7.83 21.24
CA LEU A 43 1.09 7.76 21.91
C LEU A 43 2.21 7.61 20.89
N THR A 44 2.02 6.72 19.92
CA THR A 44 3.01 6.46 18.86
C THR A 44 2.78 7.30 17.61
N LYS A 45 1.67 8.06 17.55
CA LYS A 45 1.19 8.79 16.37
C LYS A 45 1.08 7.89 15.14
N ARG A 46 0.67 6.64 15.34
CA ARG A 46 0.50 5.65 14.27
C ARG A 46 -0.97 5.47 13.97
N VAL A 47 -1.29 5.41 12.69
CA VAL A 47 -2.64 5.17 12.19
C VAL A 47 -2.66 3.87 11.40
N THR A 48 -3.60 3.00 11.74
CA THR A 48 -3.87 1.77 10.99
C THR A 48 -4.94 2.08 9.97
N LEU A 49 -4.61 1.86 8.70
CA LEU A 49 -5.39 2.20 7.53
C LEU A 49 -5.70 0.92 6.74
N LYS A 50 -6.89 0.83 6.17
CA LYS A 50 -7.27 -0.19 5.20
C LYS A 50 -7.38 0.46 3.82
N HIS A 51 -6.51 0.08 2.89
CA HIS A 51 -6.58 0.59 1.52
C HIS A 51 -7.92 0.21 0.89
N LEU A 52 -8.57 1.20 0.25
CA LEU A 52 -9.83 1.01 -0.46
C LEU A 52 -9.60 0.61 -1.92
N ALA A 53 -8.42 0.94 -2.46
CA ALA A 53 -8.00 0.44 -3.76
C ALA A 53 -7.64 -1.06 -3.64
N PRO A 54 -7.99 -1.87 -4.65
CA PRO A 54 -7.46 -3.23 -4.72
C PRO A 54 -5.93 -3.16 -4.70
N PRO A 55 -5.24 -4.11 -4.04
CA PRO A 55 -3.79 -4.20 -4.18
C PRO A 55 -3.44 -4.31 -5.66
N PRO A 56 -2.29 -3.77 -6.10
CA PRO A 56 -1.83 -4.01 -7.46
C PRO A 56 -1.86 -5.52 -7.70
N SER A 57 -2.54 -5.94 -8.76
CA SER A 57 -2.66 -7.35 -9.12
C SER A 57 -1.26 -7.95 -9.12
N LYS A 58 -1.01 -8.93 -8.25
CA LYS A 58 0.23 -9.70 -8.33
C LYS A 58 0.23 -10.36 -9.71
N PRO A 59 1.32 -10.23 -10.50
CA PRO A 59 1.41 -10.91 -11.77
C PRO A 59 1.20 -12.41 -11.54
N THR A 60 0.39 -13.03 -12.38
CA THR A 60 0.21 -14.48 -12.32
C THR A 60 1.52 -15.18 -12.69
N PRO A 61 1.75 -16.43 -12.25
CA PRO A 61 2.95 -17.18 -12.61
C PRO A 61 3.22 -17.21 -14.12
N GLU A 62 2.16 -17.27 -14.93
CA GLU A 62 2.23 -17.21 -16.40
C GLU A 62 2.77 -15.87 -16.92
N GLU A 63 2.50 -14.78 -16.21
CA GLU A 63 3.01 -13.42 -16.50
C GLU A 63 4.40 -13.16 -15.89
N MET A 64 4.88 -14.04 -14.99
CA MET A 64 6.18 -13.93 -14.33
C MET A 64 7.32 -14.59 -15.11
N TYR A 65 7.05 -15.16 -16.29
CA TYR A 65 8.06 -15.68 -17.19
C TYR A 65 7.92 -15.06 -18.58
N ASN A 66 9.03 -14.77 -19.27
CA ASN A 66 8.99 -14.41 -20.68
C ASN A 66 8.91 -15.67 -21.58
N GLU A 67 8.76 -15.49 -22.89
CA GLU A 67 8.69 -16.57 -23.88
C GLU A 67 9.95 -17.47 -23.87
N ASP A 68 11.08 -16.95 -23.39
CA ASP A 68 12.34 -17.67 -23.24
C ASP A 68 12.46 -18.44 -21.91
N GLY A 69 11.44 -18.35 -21.04
CA GLY A 69 11.39 -19.02 -19.74
C GLY A 69 12.20 -18.34 -18.63
N GLU A 70 12.65 -17.10 -18.84
CA GLU A 70 13.30 -16.29 -17.82
C GLU A 70 12.29 -15.68 -16.86
N PHE A 71 12.62 -15.74 -15.57
CA PHE A 71 11.82 -15.15 -14.51
C PHE A 71 11.89 -13.61 -14.56
N LEU A 72 10.73 -12.99 -14.75
CA LEU A 72 10.53 -11.54 -14.85
C LEU A 72 10.28 -10.86 -13.48
N GLY A 73 10.35 -11.61 -12.37
CA GLY A 73 10.25 -11.04 -11.03
C GLY A 73 11.41 -10.10 -10.69
N ARG A 74 11.32 -9.38 -9.57
CA ARG A 74 12.40 -8.47 -9.17
C ARG A 74 13.65 -9.28 -8.82
N LYS A 75 14.82 -8.65 -8.87
CA LYS A 75 16.14 -9.29 -8.63
C LYS A 75 16.27 -10.04 -7.29
N PHE A 76 15.38 -9.77 -6.33
CA PHE A 76 15.34 -10.42 -5.01
C PHE A 76 14.09 -11.28 -4.80
N ASP A 77 13.16 -11.30 -5.75
CA ASP A 77 11.96 -12.15 -5.65
C ASP A 77 12.35 -13.59 -5.98
N LEU A 78 11.86 -14.53 -5.19
CA LEU A 78 11.96 -15.94 -5.51
C LEU A 78 10.96 -16.27 -6.63
N PRO A 79 11.32 -17.17 -7.57
CA PRO A 79 10.34 -17.77 -8.44
C PRO A 79 9.25 -18.46 -7.60
N PRO A 80 7.98 -18.43 -8.04
CA PRO A 80 6.92 -19.13 -7.34
C PRO A 80 7.25 -20.62 -7.28
N ASP A 81 7.17 -21.22 -6.07
CA ASP A 81 7.25 -22.67 -5.90
C ASP A 81 6.03 -23.34 -6.56
N ASP A 82 6.17 -24.61 -6.99
CA ASP A 82 5.13 -25.40 -7.67
C ASP A 82 3.86 -25.65 -6.81
N GLU A 83 3.89 -25.28 -5.53
CA GLU A 83 2.77 -25.39 -4.58
C GLU A 83 2.10 -24.02 -4.37
N TYR A 84 0.94 -23.84 -5.01
CA TYR A 84 0.16 -22.60 -4.94
C TYR A 84 -0.63 -22.48 -3.63
N VAL A 85 -0.29 -21.48 -2.82
CA VAL A 85 -1.23 -20.93 -1.83
C VAL A 85 -2.05 -19.85 -2.54
N VAL A 86 -3.31 -20.15 -2.83
CA VAL A 86 -4.28 -19.17 -3.35
C VAL A 86 -4.61 -18.20 -2.23
N ASP A 87 -3.84 -17.12 -2.13
CA ASP A 87 -4.21 -15.96 -1.31
C ASP A 87 -5.42 -15.31 -2.00
N ASP A 88 -6.61 -15.41 -1.39
CA ASP A 88 -7.87 -15.03 -2.03
C ASP A 88 -8.00 -13.51 -2.30
N GLY A 89 -6.96 -12.71 -1.99
CA GLY A 89 -6.83 -11.32 -2.41
C GLY A 89 -7.94 -10.38 -1.93
N SER A 90 -8.90 -10.87 -1.15
CA SER A 90 -10.08 -10.10 -0.72
C SER A 90 -9.83 -9.29 0.55
N GLY A 91 -8.69 -9.53 1.21
CA GLY A 91 -8.19 -8.70 2.30
C GLY A 91 -7.55 -7.43 1.76
N GLY A 92 -8.32 -6.34 1.64
CA GLY A 92 -7.76 -5.01 1.37
C GLY A 92 -6.55 -4.74 2.29
N GLU A 93 -5.45 -4.26 1.71
CA GLU A 93 -4.16 -4.09 2.39
C GLU A 93 -4.34 -3.24 3.66
N ILE A 94 -4.07 -3.83 4.82
CA ILE A 94 -4.04 -3.12 6.10
C ILE A 94 -2.60 -2.66 6.33
N VAL A 95 -2.39 -1.35 6.31
CA VAL A 95 -1.09 -0.72 6.54
C VAL A 95 -1.13 0.07 7.84
N THR A 96 -0.03 0.10 8.58
CA THR A 96 0.15 1.01 9.72
C THR A 96 1.22 2.03 9.36
N VAL A 97 0.85 3.29 9.30
CA VAL A 97 1.74 4.40 8.94
C VAL A 97 1.88 5.38 10.11
N GLY A 98 3.07 5.95 10.28
CA GLY A 98 3.25 7.07 11.20
C GLY A 98 2.69 8.35 10.59
N LEU A 99 1.98 9.17 11.37
CA LEU A 99 1.52 10.48 10.91
C LEU A 99 2.67 11.40 10.48
N GLY A 100 3.88 11.17 10.99
CA GLY A 100 5.09 11.90 10.56
C GLY A 100 5.61 11.47 9.18
N ASP A 101 5.23 10.29 8.70
CA ASP A 101 5.67 9.75 7.40
C ASP A 101 4.72 10.16 6.26
N VAL A 102 3.53 10.67 6.61
CA VAL A 102 2.54 11.18 5.66
C VAL A 102 2.95 12.59 5.24
N LEU A 103 3.24 12.75 3.95
CA LEU A 103 3.63 14.03 3.36
C LEU A 103 2.42 14.95 3.17
N GLU A 104 1.29 14.38 2.80
CA GLU A 104 0.05 15.10 2.58
C GLU A 104 -1.14 14.21 2.93
N GLY A 105 -2.04 14.67 3.81
CA GLY A 105 -3.28 13.98 4.17
C GLY A 105 -4.50 14.87 3.93
N LYS A 106 -5.57 14.29 3.37
CA LYS A 106 -6.86 14.94 3.12
C LYS A 106 -7.99 14.05 3.62
N ILE A 107 -9.00 14.66 4.24
CA ILE A 107 -10.22 13.94 4.63
C ILE A 107 -11.14 13.87 3.41
N VAL A 108 -11.60 12.65 3.09
CA VAL A 108 -12.61 12.40 2.08
C VAL A 108 -13.96 12.42 2.81
N VAL A 109 -14.74 13.49 2.59
CA VAL A 109 -16.08 13.70 3.19
C VAL A 109 -17.15 13.18 2.25
#